data_AF-A0A2G9N8Y8-F1
#
_entry.id   AF-A0A2G9N8Y8-F1
#
_cell.length_a   1.000
_cell.length_b   1.000
_cell.length_c   1.000
_cell.angle_alpha   90.00
_cell.angle_beta   90.00
_cell.angle_gamma   90.00
#
_symmetry.space_group_name_H-M   'P 1'
#
loop_
_entity.id
_entity.type
_entity.pdbx_description
1 polymer ?
#
loop_
_entity_poly.entity_id
_entity_poly.type
_entity_poly.pdbx_seq_one_letter_code
_entity_poly.pdbx_strand_id
1 'polypeptide(L)'
;MFVAAGCRSNTVTGNVVAEKDSAAPVQSAQKPAAQTEQPAPATDDSIYAVECKQDSDCGETVYGERYCFQNGVVTPLTKNICVNPGSIKSYCKREMADEVLMCASGKEVCRKGECYVLANLPCTDSDGGKNYDVAGTVVDAEMLEYKDYCIDKYQIMEYFCPSTNKGLVLKEPKICTGGKCITGACVD
;
A
#
# COMPACT_ATOMS: atom_id res chain seq x y z
N MET A 1 -12.11 2.05 33.06
CA MET A 1 -12.37 3.48 33.31
C MET A 1 -12.24 4.16 31.96
N PHE A 2 -13.36 4.38 31.27
CA PHE A 2 -13.40 4.91 29.91
C PHE A 2 -13.49 6.44 29.98
N VAL A 3 -12.60 7.16 29.30
CA VAL A 3 -12.69 8.62 29.14
C VAL A 3 -13.01 8.89 27.67
N ALA A 4 -14.25 9.31 27.43
CA ALA A 4 -14.72 9.80 26.14
C ALA A 4 -14.53 11.32 26.08
N ALA A 5 -13.81 11.81 25.07
CA ALA A 5 -13.68 13.23 24.76
C ALA A 5 -14.77 13.64 23.78
N GLY A 6 -15.71 14.48 24.23
CA GLY A 6 -16.74 15.11 23.40
C GLY A 6 -16.24 16.43 22.80
N CYS A 7 -16.38 16.59 21.49
CA CYS A 7 -16.22 17.88 20.82
C CYS A 7 -17.54 18.67 20.88
N ARG A 8 -17.43 19.95 21.26
CA ARG A 8 -18.53 20.90 21.44
C ARG A 8 -18.91 21.58 20.13
N SER A 9 -20.22 21.69 19.90
CA SER A 9 -20.83 22.54 18.87
C SER A 9 -20.65 24.03 19.21
N ASN A 10 -20.34 24.83 18.19
CA ASN A 10 -20.29 26.29 18.28
C ASN A 10 -21.51 26.88 17.56
N THR A 11 -22.42 27.49 18.31
CA THR A 11 -23.54 28.29 17.82
C THR A 11 -23.11 29.74 17.70
N VAL A 12 -23.32 30.35 16.52
CA VAL A 12 -23.23 31.80 16.34
C VAL A 12 -24.66 32.35 16.25
N THR A 13 -24.95 33.27 17.16
CA THR A 13 -26.16 34.06 17.32
C THR A 13 -26.11 35.32 16.43
N GLY A 14 -27.27 35.77 15.93
CA GLY A 14 -27.40 37.06 15.26
C GLY A 14 -28.76 37.31 14.57
N ASN A 15 -29.75 37.74 15.36
CA ASN A 15 -31.00 38.45 15.02
C ASN A 15 -30.79 39.60 14.01
N VAL A 16 -31.71 40.18 13.22
CA VAL A 16 -33.16 40.53 13.20
C VAL A 16 -33.42 41.04 11.75
N VAL A 17 -34.59 41.08 11.09
CA VAL A 17 -35.87 41.75 11.39
C VAL A 17 -36.92 41.19 10.40
N ALA A 18 -38.20 41.17 10.79
CA ALA A 18 -39.35 40.89 9.94
C ALA A 18 -40.20 42.17 9.74
N GLU A 19 -41.04 42.14 8.69
CA GLU A 19 -42.22 42.97 8.34
C GLU A 19 -42.12 43.56 6.93
N LYS A 20 -43.17 43.77 6.13
CA LYS A 20 -44.51 43.19 5.93
C LYS A 20 -45.12 43.96 4.72
N ASP A 21 -46.09 43.36 4.05
CA ASP A 21 -47.27 44.02 3.42
C ASP A 21 -47.21 44.72 2.04
N SER A 22 -48.02 44.13 1.12
CA SER A 22 -49.14 44.74 0.38
C SER A 22 -49.00 45.31 -1.05
N ALA A 23 -49.63 44.56 -1.97
CA ALA A 23 -50.68 44.93 -2.94
C ALA A 23 -50.38 45.83 -4.19
N ALA A 24 -50.99 45.38 -5.30
CA ALA A 24 -50.94 45.82 -6.70
C ALA A 24 -51.90 47.03 -6.98
N PRO A 25 -52.39 47.38 -8.23
CA PRO A 25 -52.12 46.87 -9.61
C PRO A 25 -52.17 47.94 -10.76
N VAL A 26 -52.14 47.45 -12.03
CA VAL A 26 -52.88 47.90 -13.26
C VAL A 26 -52.21 48.76 -14.38
N GLN A 27 -52.10 48.12 -15.57
CA GLN A 27 -52.19 48.56 -17.00
C GLN A 27 -51.10 49.50 -17.58
N SER A 28 -50.70 49.43 -18.87
CA SER A 28 -51.45 49.19 -20.11
C SER A 28 -50.54 48.89 -21.32
N ALA A 29 -51.16 48.34 -22.36
CA ALA A 29 -50.86 48.44 -23.80
C ALA A 29 -49.92 47.40 -24.46
N GLN A 30 -50.58 46.43 -25.10
CA GLN A 30 -50.04 45.55 -26.15
C GLN A 30 -49.78 46.32 -27.47
N LYS A 31 -48.75 45.90 -28.20
CA LYS A 31 -48.64 46.07 -29.66
C LYS A 31 -48.31 44.71 -30.28
N PRO A 32 -48.97 44.29 -31.37
CA PRO A 32 -48.81 42.95 -31.92
C PRO A 32 -47.53 42.87 -32.76
N ALA A 33 -46.66 41.91 -32.45
CA ALA A 33 -45.56 41.51 -33.30
C ALA A 33 -45.84 40.10 -33.83
N ALA A 34 -45.63 39.97 -35.13
CA ALA A 34 -45.96 38.82 -35.96
C ALA A 34 -45.52 37.49 -35.36
N GLN A 35 -46.42 36.51 -35.41
CA GLN A 35 -46.12 35.11 -35.17
C GLN A 35 -45.21 34.62 -36.30
N THR A 36 -43.91 34.63 -36.06
CA THR A 36 -43.00 33.71 -36.73
C THR A 36 -43.28 32.33 -36.15
N GLU A 37 -43.73 31.41 -36.99
CA GLU A 37 -43.81 29.98 -36.66
C GLU A 37 -42.45 29.52 -36.15
N GLN A 38 -42.37 29.32 -34.85
CA GLN A 38 -41.24 28.71 -34.20
C GLN A 38 -41.22 27.25 -34.64
N PRO A 39 -40.13 26.73 -35.22
CA PRO A 39 -40.02 25.29 -35.43
C PRO A 39 -40.21 24.61 -34.06
N ALA A 40 -40.98 23.52 -34.05
CA ALA A 40 -41.27 22.74 -32.86
C ALA A 40 -40.00 22.59 -32.00
N PRO A 41 -40.09 22.72 -30.65
CA PRO A 41 -38.92 22.50 -29.82
C PRO A 41 -38.40 21.12 -30.15
N ALA A 42 -37.14 21.04 -30.60
CA ALA A 42 -36.43 19.77 -30.66
C ALA A 42 -36.59 19.17 -29.26
N THR A 43 -37.29 18.05 -29.17
CA THR A 43 -37.37 17.30 -27.93
C THR A 43 -35.95 16.93 -27.60
N ASP A 44 -35.42 17.61 -26.58
CA ASP A 44 -34.15 17.29 -25.95
C ASP A 44 -34.27 15.88 -25.37
N ASP A 45 -34.00 14.89 -26.22
CA ASP A 45 -34.06 13.46 -25.89
C ASP A 45 -32.83 13.03 -25.07
N SER A 46 -32.24 13.97 -24.34
CA SER A 46 -30.96 13.84 -23.64
C SER A 46 -31.06 13.44 -22.17
N ILE A 47 -32.25 13.18 -21.61
CA ILE A 47 -32.38 13.38 -20.15
C ILE A 47 -32.14 12.18 -19.24
N TYR A 48 -31.87 10.98 -19.75
CA TYR A 48 -31.45 9.86 -18.89
C TYR A 48 -30.41 8.97 -19.56
N ALA A 49 -29.18 9.48 -19.67
CA ALA A 49 -28.06 8.67 -20.06
C ALA A 49 -27.74 7.65 -18.95
N VAL A 50 -27.80 6.37 -19.29
CA VAL A 50 -27.21 5.30 -18.47
C VAL A 50 -25.70 5.46 -18.59
N GLU A 51 -25.06 5.90 -17.52
CA GLU A 51 -23.62 6.13 -17.43
C GLU A 51 -22.82 4.83 -17.59
N CYS A 52 -23.27 3.74 -16.97
CA CYS A 52 -22.60 2.44 -17.08
C CYS A 52 -23.58 1.27 -17.00
N LYS A 53 -23.26 0.19 -17.71
CA LYS A 53 -23.98 -1.10 -17.73
C LYS A 53 -23.16 -2.23 -17.13
N GLN A 54 -21.84 -2.05 -17.04
CA GLN A 54 -20.89 -2.98 -16.47
C GLN A 54 -19.63 -2.25 -16.00
N ASP A 55 -18.82 -2.88 -15.16
CA ASP A 55 -17.61 -2.27 -14.58
C ASP A 55 -16.62 -1.78 -15.64
N SER A 56 -16.48 -2.49 -16.76
CA SER A 56 -15.58 -2.08 -17.84
C SER A 56 -15.98 -0.76 -18.51
N ASP A 57 -17.23 -0.33 -18.39
CA ASP A 57 -17.68 0.98 -18.89
C ASP A 57 -17.10 2.12 -18.02
N CYS A 58 -16.72 1.82 -16.77
CA CYS A 58 -16.09 2.75 -15.84
C CYS A 58 -14.56 2.80 -15.97
N GLY A 59 -13.99 2.04 -16.91
CA GLY A 59 -12.56 1.94 -17.16
C GLY A 59 -11.93 0.66 -16.63
N GLU A 60 -10.68 0.42 -17.02
CA GLU A 60 -9.92 -0.76 -16.60
C GLU A 60 -9.46 -0.67 -15.15
N THR A 61 -9.12 -1.81 -14.55
CA THR A 61 -8.47 -1.83 -13.24
C THR A 61 -7.06 -1.26 -13.36
N VAL A 62 -6.73 -0.30 -12.50
CA VAL A 62 -5.38 0.30 -12.47
C VAL A 62 -4.56 -0.43 -11.41
N TYR A 63 -3.42 -0.98 -11.82
CA TYR A 63 -2.44 -1.60 -10.92
C TYR A 63 -1.35 -0.58 -10.56
N GLY A 64 -1.03 -0.50 -9.27
CA GLY A 64 0.11 0.27 -8.79
C GLY A 64 1.40 -0.55 -8.74
N GLU A 65 2.48 0.10 -8.31
CA GLU A 65 3.77 -0.57 -8.18
C GLU A 65 3.74 -1.63 -7.08
N ARG A 66 4.32 -2.79 -7.39
CA ARG A 66 4.42 -3.91 -6.44
C ARG A 66 5.43 -3.57 -5.35
N TYR A 67 5.11 -3.92 -4.10
CA TYR A 67 6.03 -3.75 -2.98
C TYR A 67 5.98 -4.94 -2.02
N CYS A 68 6.93 -5.00 -1.09
CA CYS A 68 7.02 -6.09 -0.13
C CYS A 68 6.42 -5.70 1.22
N PHE A 69 5.58 -6.59 1.79
CA PHE A 69 5.04 -6.46 3.13
C PHE A 69 4.91 -7.85 3.78
N GLN A 70 5.50 -8.03 4.97
CA GLN A 70 5.45 -9.31 5.72
C GLN A 70 5.80 -10.55 4.89
N ASN A 71 6.88 -10.48 4.09
CA ASN A 71 7.32 -11.51 3.14
C ASN A 71 6.31 -11.85 2.00
N GLY A 72 5.32 -11.00 1.78
CA GLY A 72 4.41 -11.07 0.63
C GLY A 72 4.65 -9.92 -0.34
N VAL A 73 4.38 -10.19 -1.62
CA VAL A 73 4.28 -9.17 -2.65
C VAL A 73 2.87 -8.60 -2.64
N VAL A 74 2.77 -7.29 -2.39
CA VAL A 74 1.53 -6.54 -2.45
C VAL A 74 1.44 -5.85 -3.79
N THR A 75 0.31 -6.04 -4.47
CA THR A 75 -0.06 -5.34 -5.71
C THR A 75 -1.26 -4.46 -5.38
N PRO A 76 -1.05 -3.16 -5.15
CA PRO A 76 -2.16 -2.24 -4.93
C PRO A 76 -2.93 -2.06 -6.24
N LEU A 77 -4.26 -1.99 -6.17
CA LEU A 77 -5.11 -1.77 -7.34
C LEU A 77 -6.29 -0.84 -7.05
N THR A 78 -6.73 -0.15 -8.09
CA THR A 78 -7.97 0.63 -8.10
C THR A 78 -8.95 0.00 -9.07
N LYS A 79 -10.06 -0.52 -8.54
CA LYS A 79 -11.18 -1.05 -9.32
C LYS A 79 -12.14 0.09 -9.66
N ASN A 80 -12.55 0.14 -10.91
CA ASN A 80 -13.62 1.02 -11.37
C ASN A 80 -14.90 0.19 -11.46
N ILE A 81 -15.85 0.47 -10.59
CA ILE A 81 -17.06 -0.34 -10.39
C ILE A 81 -18.27 0.46 -10.85
N CYS A 82 -19.11 -0.17 -11.66
CA CYS A 82 -20.40 0.37 -12.05
C CYS A 82 -21.43 0.10 -10.95
N VAL A 83 -21.89 1.16 -10.31
CA VAL A 83 -22.96 1.07 -9.32
C VAL A 83 -24.30 1.24 -10.02
N ASN A 84 -25.29 0.41 -9.71
CA ASN A 84 -26.63 0.38 -10.35
C ASN A 84 -26.59 0.24 -11.90
N PRO A 85 -25.90 -0.78 -12.44
CA PRO A 85 -25.71 -0.96 -13.87
C PRO A 85 -27.02 -0.98 -14.66
N GLY A 86 -27.02 -0.34 -15.83
CA GLY A 86 -28.16 -0.38 -16.75
C GLY A 86 -29.32 0.53 -16.36
N SER A 87 -29.20 1.27 -15.26
CA SER A 87 -30.23 2.19 -14.78
C SER A 87 -29.85 3.65 -15.00
N ILE A 88 -30.84 4.53 -15.00
CA ILE A 88 -30.64 5.99 -15.05
C ILE A 88 -29.93 6.56 -13.81
N LYS A 89 -29.73 5.73 -12.77
CA LYS A 89 -28.99 6.05 -11.54
C LYS A 89 -27.61 5.39 -11.52
N SER A 90 -27.15 4.86 -12.65
CA SER A 90 -25.83 4.27 -12.76
C SER A 90 -24.77 5.34 -12.58
N TYR A 91 -23.69 5.02 -11.87
CA TYR A 91 -22.51 5.89 -11.80
C TYR A 91 -21.25 5.06 -11.54
N CYS A 92 -20.10 5.60 -11.92
CA CYS A 92 -18.81 4.96 -11.72
C CYS A 92 -18.19 5.29 -10.35
N LYS A 93 -17.83 4.26 -9.58
CA LYS A 93 -17.17 4.36 -8.27
C LYS A 93 -15.76 3.78 -8.34
N ARG A 94 -14.81 4.43 -7.66
CA ARG A 94 -13.46 3.88 -7.45
C ARG A 94 -13.37 3.17 -6.10
N GLU A 95 -12.80 1.97 -6.11
CA GLU A 95 -12.48 1.21 -4.90
C GLU A 95 -11.01 0.82 -4.91
N MET A 96 -10.31 1.12 -3.81
CA MET A 96 -8.92 0.72 -3.59
C MET A 96 -8.89 -0.66 -2.93
N ALA A 97 -8.02 -1.54 -3.41
CA ALA A 97 -7.82 -2.87 -2.86
C ALA A 97 -6.36 -3.29 -3.04
N ASP A 98 -5.95 -4.32 -2.31
CA ASP A 98 -4.62 -4.92 -2.42
C ASP A 98 -4.76 -6.41 -2.78
N GLU A 99 -3.96 -6.87 -3.74
CA GLU A 99 -3.72 -8.28 -4.00
C GLU A 99 -2.40 -8.70 -3.35
N VAL A 100 -2.42 -9.77 -2.54
CA VAL A 100 -1.25 -10.23 -1.79
C VAL A 100 -0.86 -11.64 -2.23
N LEU A 101 0.39 -11.79 -2.68
CA LEU A 101 1.02 -13.08 -2.96
C LEU A 101 2.09 -13.35 -1.90
N MET A 102 1.92 -14.40 -1.10
CA MET A 102 2.93 -14.79 -0.11
C MET A 102 4.08 -15.55 -0.78
N CYS A 103 5.32 -15.17 -0.50
CA CYS A 103 6.50 -15.91 -0.94
C CYS A 103 6.65 -17.22 -0.15
N ALA A 104 7.25 -18.25 -0.77
CA ALA A 104 7.43 -19.54 -0.13
C ALA A 104 8.41 -19.46 1.05
N SER A 105 7.89 -19.49 2.28
CA SER A 105 8.69 -19.43 3.51
C SER A 105 9.87 -20.40 3.52
N GLY A 106 11.05 -19.90 3.85
CA GLY A 106 12.30 -20.68 3.91
C GLY A 106 12.92 -21.03 2.55
N LYS A 107 12.27 -20.67 1.44
CA LYS A 107 12.81 -20.85 0.07
C LYS A 107 12.92 -19.55 -0.70
N GLU A 108 12.02 -18.62 -0.42
CA GLU A 108 11.92 -17.34 -1.07
C GLU A 108 11.84 -16.21 -0.05
N VAL A 109 12.29 -15.04 -0.49
CA VAL A 109 12.16 -13.78 0.23
C VAL A 109 11.55 -12.73 -0.69
N CYS A 110 10.65 -11.90 -0.16
CA CYS A 110 10.15 -10.76 -0.91
C CYS A 110 11.20 -9.65 -0.96
N ARG A 111 11.64 -9.28 -2.17
CA ARG A 111 12.55 -8.16 -2.40
C ARG A 111 12.12 -7.40 -3.65
N LYS A 112 12.12 -6.07 -3.60
CA LYS A 112 11.79 -5.20 -4.75
C LYS A 112 10.43 -5.55 -5.41
N GLY A 113 9.44 -5.94 -4.61
CA GLY A 113 8.10 -6.27 -5.12
C GLY A 113 8.01 -7.62 -5.83
N GLU A 114 8.95 -8.54 -5.62
CA GLU A 114 8.94 -9.88 -6.20
C GLU A 114 9.45 -10.93 -5.20
N CYS A 115 9.06 -12.19 -5.40
CA CYS A 115 9.61 -13.31 -4.64
C CYS A 115 10.90 -13.80 -5.30
N TYR A 116 12.01 -13.73 -4.58
CA TYR A 116 13.31 -14.21 -5.01
C TYR A 116 13.66 -15.51 -4.30
N VAL A 117 14.11 -16.50 -5.07
CA VAL A 117 14.64 -17.77 -4.54
C VAL A 117 15.93 -17.49 -3.76
N LEU A 118 15.94 -17.78 -2.46
CA LEU A 118 17.06 -17.56 -1.56
C LEU A 118 18.36 -18.21 -2.05
N ALA A 119 18.26 -19.38 -2.70
CA ALA A 119 19.42 -20.09 -3.22
C ALA A 119 20.20 -19.33 -4.30
N ASN A 120 19.55 -18.37 -4.97
CA ASN A 120 20.13 -17.56 -6.04
C ASN A 120 20.58 -16.16 -5.58
N LEU A 121 20.29 -15.80 -4.33
CA LEU A 121 20.68 -14.50 -3.78
C LEU A 121 22.11 -14.56 -3.22
N PRO A 122 22.81 -13.42 -3.13
CA PRO A 122 24.13 -13.34 -2.54
C PRO A 122 24.09 -13.28 -1.02
N CYS A 123 25.17 -13.77 -0.41
CA CYS A 123 25.51 -13.73 1.00
C CYS A 123 27.00 -13.51 0.97
N THR A 124 27.45 -12.49 1.69
CA THR A 124 28.86 -12.12 1.74
C THR A 124 29.37 -12.37 3.13
N ASP A 125 30.49 -13.06 3.20
CA ASP A 125 31.16 -13.40 4.45
C ASP A 125 32.58 -12.83 4.43
N SER A 126 32.97 -12.06 5.45
CA SER A 126 34.24 -11.34 5.42
C SER A 126 35.47 -12.21 5.65
N ASP A 127 35.30 -13.40 6.22
CA ASP A 127 36.36 -14.36 6.55
C ASP A 127 36.32 -15.66 5.72
N GLY A 128 35.37 -15.75 4.78
CA GLY A 128 35.29 -16.80 3.78
C GLY A 128 34.40 -18.00 4.15
N GLY A 129 33.47 -17.85 5.10
CA GLY A 129 32.55 -18.90 5.51
C GLY A 129 32.81 -19.29 6.95
N LYS A 130 32.63 -20.56 7.29
CA LYS A 130 32.87 -21.04 8.66
C LYS A 130 34.37 -20.99 9.00
N ASN A 131 34.81 -19.95 9.70
CA ASN A 131 36.17 -19.64 10.10
C ASN A 131 36.25 -19.04 11.52
N TYR A 132 36.28 -19.93 12.51
CA TYR A 132 36.30 -19.56 13.94
C TYR A 132 37.52 -18.75 14.40
N ASP A 133 38.60 -18.67 13.62
CA ASP A 133 39.88 -18.08 14.01
C ASP A 133 40.03 -16.63 13.52
N VAL A 134 39.08 -16.14 12.72
CA VAL A 134 39.05 -14.77 12.19
C VAL A 134 37.71 -14.16 12.52
N ALA A 135 37.68 -12.95 13.08
CA ALA A 135 36.41 -12.29 13.35
C ALA A 135 35.73 -11.88 12.04
N GLY A 136 34.54 -12.42 11.82
CA GLY A 136 33.76 -12.26 10.61
C GLY A 136 32.54 -11.36 10.75
N THR A 137 32.01 -10.98 9.59
CA THR A 137 30.76 -10.28 9.41
C THR A 137 30.07 -10.83 8.16
N VAL A 138 28.84 -11.30 8.35
CA VAL A 138 28.00 -11.87 7.32
C VAL A 138 26.90 -10.88 6.94
N VAL A 139 26.68 -10.69 5.65
CA VAL A 139 25.54 -9.93 5.13
C VAL A 139 24.68 -10.87 4.27
N ASP A 140 23.39 -10.97 4.61
CA ASP A 140 22.45 -11.82 3.88
C ASP A 140 21.78 -11.15 2.67
N ALA A 141 20.82 -11.85 2.08
CA ALA A 141 20.05 -11.36 0.94
C ALA A 141 19.13 -10.16 1.25
N GLU A 142 18.78 -9.95 2.52
CA GLU A 142 17.98 -8.83 3.03
C GLU A 142 18.87 -7.63 3.40
N MET A 143 20.19 -7.71 3.19
CA MET A 143 21.20 -6.72 3.62
C MET A 143 21.28 -6.60 5.15
N LEU A 144 20.90 -7.65 5.88
CA LEU A 144 21.06 -7.72 7.32
C LEU A 144 22.47 -8.19 7.66
N GLU A 145 23.09 -7.51 8.62
CA GLU A 145 24.46 -7.76 9.07
C GLU A 145 24.48 -8.59 10.35
N TYR A 146 25.31 -9.64 10.36
CA TYR A 146 25.53 -10.55 11.48
C TYR A 146 27.03 -10.63 11.78
N LYS A 147 27.43 -10.63 13.04
CA LYS A 147 28.84 -10.65 13.44
C LYS A 147 29.12 -11.82 14.34
N ASP A 148 30.32 -12.38 14.20
CA ASP A 148 30.80 -13.35 15.16
C ASP A 148 30.99 -12.70 16.51
N TYR A 149 30.67 -13.46 17.55
CA TYR A 149 30.78 -12.96 18.89
C TYR A 149 31.14 -14.07 19.87
N CYS A 150 31.82 -13.69 20.94
CA CYS A 150 32.09 -14.60 22.03
C CYS A 150 30.83 -14.78 22.87
N ILE A 151 30.30 -16.01 22.91
CA ILE A 151 29.23 -16.40 23.83
C ILE A 151 29.75 -16.30 25.26
N ASP A 152 30.95 -16.84 25.47
CA ASP A 152 31.72 -16.71 26.69
C ASP A 152 33.22 -16.72 26.38
N LYS A 153 34.07 -16.80 27.42
CA LYS A 153 35.53 -16.77 27.28
C LYS A 153 36.11 -17.91 26.44
N TYR A 154 35.41 -19.04 26.31
CA TYR A 154 35.87 -20.24 25.60
C TYR A 154 34.95 -20.66 24.48
N GLN A 155 33.82 -19.98 24.26
CA GLN A 155 32.86 -20.29 23.21
C GLN A 155 32.63 -19.10 22.28
N ILE A 156 32.73 -19.36 20.98
CA ILE A 156 32.38 -18.44 19.89
C ILE A 156 31.03 -18.83 19.31
N MET A 157 30.22 -17.84 18.92
CA MET A 157 29.13 -18.00 17.97
C MET A 157 29.63 -17.51 16.63
N GLU A 158 29.74 -18.44 15.70
CA GLU A 158 30.07 -18.18 14.31
C GLU A 158 28.79 -17.91 13.54
N TYR A 159 28.74 -16.83 12.77
CA TYR A 159 27.82 -16.65 11.67
C TYR A 159 28.56 -16.87 10.37
N PHE A 160 27.97 -17.57 9.42
CA PHE A 160 28.63 -17.81 8.14
C PHE A 160 27.67 -17.95 6.96
N CYS A 161 28.17 -17.64 5.76
CA CYS A 161 27.49 -17.99 4.51
C CYS A 161 27.70 -19.47 4.18
N PRO A 162 26.63 -20.26 3.96
CA PRO A 162 26.76 -21.65 3.54
C PRO A 162 27.20 -21.76 2.08
N SER A 163 27.88 -22.86 1.75
CA SER A 163 28.27 -23.19 0.37
C SER A 163 27.06 -23.46 -0.54
N THR A 164 25.95 -23.90 0.05
CA THR A 164 24.64 -24.07 -0.59
C THR A 164 23.65 -23.10 0.03
N ASN A 165 22.83 -22.43 -0.80
CA ASN A 165 21.90 -21.39 -0.38
C ASN A 165 22.56 -20.07 0.02
N LYS A 166 23.23 -19.46 -0.95
CA LYS A 166 23.96 -18.20 -0.81
C LYS A 166 23.10 -17.00 -0.40
N GLY A 167 21.81 -17.10 -0.09
CA GLY A 167 21.02 -15.97 0.44
C GLY A 167 20.80 -15.98 1.95
N LEU A 168 21.25 -17.04 2.64
CA LEU A 168 20.96 -17.28 4.06
C LEU A 168 22.22 -17.18 4.92
N VAL A 169 22.05 -16.70 6.14
CA VAL A 169 23.06 -16.79 7.19
C VAL A 169 22.80 -18.02 8.05
N LEU A 170 23.82 -18.84 8.25
CA LEU A 170 23.80 -19.91 9.26
C LEU A 170 24.61 -19.47 10.48
N LYS A 171 24.41 -20.18 11.60
CA LYS A 171 25.21 -19.96 12.82
C LYS A 171 25.54 -21.24 13.55
N GLU A 172 26.70 -21.28 14.20
CA GLU A 172 27.18 -22.42 14.96
C GLU A 172 27.97 -22.00 16.21
N PRO A 173 27.64 -22.53 17.41
CA PRO A 173 28.48 -22.36 18.58
C PRO A 173 29.67 -23.33 18.55
N LYS A 174 30.87 -22.85 18.88
CA LYS A 174 32.10 -23.67 18.94
C LYS A 174 32.95 -23.34 20.17
N ILE A 175 33.55 -24.36 20.77
CA ILE A 175 34.56 -24.19 21.84
C ILE A 175 35.93 -23.94 21.21
N CYS A 176 36.59 -22.84 21.61
CA CYS A 176 37.97 -22.53 21.28
C CYS A 176 38.89 -23.53 22.01
N THR A 177 39.37 -24.54 21.29
CA THR A 177 40.21 -25.60 21.86
C THR A 177 41.66 -25.14 21.86
N GLY A 178 42.27 -24.97 23.02
CA GLY A 178 43.66 -24.50 23.13
C GLY A 178 43.80 -23.00 23.39
N GLY A 179 42.72 -22.24 23.25
CA GLY A 179 42.72 -20.78 23.37
C GLY A 179 41.50 -20.20 24.08
N LYS A 180 41.21 -18.93 23.81
CA LYS A 180 40.04 -18.18 24.31
C LYS A 180 39.36 -17.47 23.14
N CYS A 181 38.06 -17.23 23.28
CA CYS A 181 37.39 -16.32 22.37
C CYS A 181 37.72 -14.87 22.75
N ILE A 182 38.23 -14.12 21.79
CA ILE A 182 38.54 -12.69 21.90
C ILE A 182 37.92 -11.99 20.70
N THR A 183 37.04 -11.01 20.95
CA THR A 183 36.45 -10.15 19.91
C THR A 183 35.84 -10.89 18.70
N GLY A 184 35.21 -12.04 18.94
CA GLY A 184 34.57 -12.82 17.87
C GLY A 184 35.53 -13.72 17.09
N ALA A 185 36.68 -14.09 17.66
CA ALA A 185 37.60 -15.08 17.10
C ALA A 185 38.20 -15.97 18.21
N CYS A 186 38.50 -17.23 17.89
CA CYS A 186 39.31 -18.10 18.74
C CYS A 186 40.79 -17.75 18.58
N VAL A 187 41.47 -17.53 19.71
CA VAL A 187 42.89 -17.13 19.74
C VAL A 187 43.59 -17.96 20.82
N ASP A 188 44.73 -18.57 20.47
CA ASP A 188 45.58 -19.36 21.38
C ASP A 188 46.32 -18.52 22.45
#